data_AF-A0A7X5SBD7-F1
#
_entry.id   AF-A0A7X5SBD7-F1
#
_cell.length_a   1.000
_cell.length_b   1.000
_cell.length_c   1.000
_cell.angle_alpha   90.00
_cell.angle_beta   90.00
_cell.angle_gamma   90.00
#
_symmetry.space_group_name_H-M   'P 1'
#
loop_
_entity.id
_entity.type
_entity.pdbx_description
1 polymer ?
#
loop_
_entity_poly.entity_id
_entity_poly.type
_entity_poly.pdbx_seq_one_letter_code
_entity_poly.pdbx_strand_id
1 'polypeptide(L)'
;LFAIVWDPKTSKLYGYNGSGRSPKSLTLAEFQRRGLKDIPPTGPLPVSVPGAVDGWFALHERFGRKPMAQNLAPAIRYAREGHPVAETIAYYWDRSVPRLSQYPGFKEQFTIDGHAPRKGELWKNPNLANTLQQIADGGRDAFYKGDIARTIGAYFKANGGYLSYEDLAS
;
A
#
# COMPACT_ATOMS: atom_id res chain seq x y z
N LEU A 1 -1.55 -6.96 -6.71
CA LEU A 1 -0.38 -7.46 -7.47
C LEU A 1 -0.84 -8.59 -8.37
N PHE A 2 -0.30 -8.71 -9.58
CA PHE A 2 -0.44 -9.91 -10.41
C PHE A 2 0.96 -10.48 -10.65
N ALA A 3 1.08 -11.80 -10.71
CA ALA A 3 2.32 -12.47 -11.06
C ALA A 3 2.05 -13.67 -11.97
N ILE A 4 2.95 -13.86 -12.93
CA ILE A 4 3.05 -15.08 -13.73
C ILE A 4 4.41 -15.71 -13.40
N VAL A 5 4.40 -16.93 -12.89
CA VAL A 5 5.60 -17.61 -12.40
C VAL A 5 5.78 -18.93 -13.13
N TRP A 6 6.89 -19.08 -13.83
CA TRP A 6 7.34 -20.37 -14.36
C TRP A 6 8.18 -21.09 -13.31
N ASP A 7 7.77 -22.31 -12.93
CA ASP A 7 8.57 -23.18 -12.09
C ASP A 7 9.29 -24.24 -12.93
N PRO A 8 10.62 -24.13 -13.10
CA PRO A 8 11.38 -25.08 -13.91
C PRO A 8 11.44 -26.48 -13.30
N LYS A 9 11.23 -26.64 -11.99
CA LYS A 9 11.25 -27.97 -11.35
C LYS A 9 10.03 -28.80 -11.75
N THR A 10 8.88 -28.15 -11.88
CA THR A 10 7.62 -28.81 -12.23
C THR A 10 7.23 -28.60 -13.70
N SER A 11 7.95 -27.73 -14.43
CA SER A 11 7.61 -27.29 -15.79
C SER A 11 6.17 -26.77 -15.89
N LYS A 12 5.74 -26.01 -14.88
CA LYS A 12 4.39 -25.44 -14.80
C LYS A 12 4.42 -23.92 -14.73
N LEU A 13 3.41 -23.31 -15.34
CA LEU A 13 3.13 -21.89 -15.27
C LEU A 13 2.03 -21.63 -14.22
N TYR A 14 2.27 -20.68 -13.33
CA TYR A 14 1.34 -20.26 -12.28
C TYR A 14 0.93 -18.82 -12.48
N GLY A 15 -0.38 -18.56 -12.44
CA GLY A 15 -0.93 -17.22 -12.30
C GLY A 15 -1.28 -16.96 -10.83
N TYR A 16 -0.91 -15.79 -10.33
CA TYR A 16 -1.35 -15.31 -9.02
C TYR A 16 -2.08 -13.98 -9.17
N ASN A 17 -3.28 -13.91 -8.60
CA ASN A 17 -4.10 -12.71 -8.51
C ASN A 17 -4.18 -12.25 -7.05
N GLY A 18 -3.46 -11.19 -6.72
CA GLY A 18 -3.53 -10.46 -5.45
C GLY A 18 -4.27 -9.13 -5.60
N SER A 19 -5.37 -9.08 -6.35
CA SER A 19 -6.30 -7.96 -6.36
C SER A 19 -7.22 -8.08 -5.15
N GLY A 20 -7.18 -7.12 -4.23
CA GLY A 20 -8.11 -7.16 -3.11
C GLY A 20 -9.50 -6.67 -3.48
N ARG A 21 -10.46 -7.09 -2.66
CA ARG A 21 -11.89 -6.87 -2.88
C ARG A 21 -12.29 -5.45 -2.49
N SER A 22 -13.42 -4.98 -3.02
CA SER A 22 -14.07 -3.78 -2.51
C SER A 22 -14.47 -3.96 -1.04
N PRO A 23 -14.55 -2.88 -0.25
CA PRO A 23 -15.09 -2.95 1.10
C PRO A 23 -16.50 -3.55 1.10
N LYS A 24 -16.80 -4.45 2.04
CA LYS A 24 -18.08 -5.17 2.14
C LYS A 24 -19.28 -4.21 2.29
N SER A 25 -19.06 -3.08 2.95
CA SER A 25 -20.07 -2.07 3.26
C SER A 25 -20.30 -1.06 2.13
N LEU A 26 -19.44 -1.02 1.11
CA LEU A 26 -19.53 -0.06 0.01
C LEU A 26 -20.36 -0.63 -1.13
N THR A 27 -21.55 -0.06 -1.34
CA THR A 27 -22.53 -0.52 -2.35
C THR A 27 -22.83 0.57 -3.37
N LEU A 28 -23.41 0.19 -4.52
CA LEU A 28 -23.87 1.14 -5.55
C LEU A 28 -24.84 2.20 -4.99
N ALA A 29 -25.69 1.81 -4.04
CA ALA A 29 -26.66 2.72 -3.41
C ALA A 29 -25.97 3.92 -2.75
N GLU A 30 -24.76 3.73 -2.22
CA GLU A 30 -24.00 4.84 -1.63
C GLU A 30 -23.52 5.85 -2.67
N PHE A 31 -23.09 5.38 -3.85
CA PHE A 31 -22.73 6.26 -4.96
C PHE A 31 -23.95 7.03 -5.46
N GLN A 32 -25.09 6.36 -5.60
CA GLN A 32 -26.37 6.99 -5.96
C GLN A 32 -26.81 8.04 -4.94
N ARG A 33 -26.70 7.73 -3.63
CA ARG A 33 -27.01 8.66 -2.54
C ARG A 33 -26.14 9.91 -2.57
N ARG A 34 -24.87 9.78 -2.98
CA ARG A 34 -23.94 10.91 -3.18
C ARG A 34 -24.11 11.63 -4.53
N GLY A 35 -25.05 11.19 -5.37
CA GLY A 35 -25.24 11.73 -6.72
C GLY A 35 -24.07 11.47 -7.67
N LEU A 36 -23.23 10.47 -7.37
CA LEU A 36 -22.07 10.12 -8.18
C LEU A 36 -22.48 9.20 -9.33
N LYS A 37 -22.06 9.56 -10.55
CA LYS A 37 -22.24 8.74 -11.75
C LYS A 37 -21.08 7.78 -12.00
N ASP A 38 -19.91 8.13 -11.49
CA ASP A 38 -18.66 7.38 -11.63
C ASP A 38 -17.96 7.26 -10.28
N ILE A 39 -17.07 6.25 -10.16
CA ILE A 39 -16.17 6.15 -9.01
C ILE A 39 -15.13 7.28 -9.13
N PRO A 40 -14.97 8.15 -8.12
CA PRO A 40 -14.03 9.25 -8.20
C PRO A 40 -12.59 8.74 -8.26
N PRO A 41 -11.69 9.43 -8.98
CA PRO A 41 -10.32 8.97 -9.19
C PRO A 41 -9.43 9.09 -7.94
N THR A 42 -9.83 9.88 -6.94
CA THR A 42 -9.07 10.12 -5.71
C THR A 42 -9.97 10.14 -4.50
N GLY A 43 -9.34 10.07 -3.32
CA GLY A 43 -10.02 10.09 -2.03
C GLY A 43 -10.30 8.69 -1.51
N PRO A 44 -11.14 8.57 -0.48
CA PRO A 44 -11.29 7.33 0.28
C PRO A 44 -12.26 6.33 -0.36
N LEU A 45 -13.13 6.77 -1.28
CA LEU A 45 -14.11 5.93 -1.97
C LEU A 45 -13.52 4.89 -2.93
N PRO A 46 -12.52 5.20 -3.79
CA PRO A 46 -12.00 4.23 -4.77
C PRO A 46 -11.08 3.14 -4.18
N VAL A 47 -10.88 3.10 -2.86
CA VAL A 47 -9.87 2.21 -2.26
C VAL A 47 -10.45 0.83 -1.97
N SER A 48 -9.80 -0.21 -2.52
CA SER A 48 -10.04 -1.61 -2.21
C SER A 48 -9.02 -2.15 -1.19
N VAL A 49 -9.25 -3.36 -0.68
CA VAL A 49 -8.30 -4.04 0.21
C VAL A 49 -6.94 -4.17 -0.50
N PRO A 50 -5.81 -3.73 0.10
CA PRO A 50 -4.51 -3.92 -0.52
C PRO A 50 -4.09 -5.39 -0.54
N GLY A 51 -3.98 -6.00 -1.72
CA GLY A 51 -3.62 -7.42 -1.89
C GLY A 51 -2.12 -7.70 -2.11
N ALA A 52 -1.26 -6.68 -2.04
CA ALA A 52 0.17 -6.85 -2.35
C ALA A 52 0.90 -7.70 -1.32
N VAL A 53 0.66 -7.48 -0.01
CA VAL A 53 1.33 -8.21 1.06
C VAL A 53 0.93 -9.68 1.03
N ASP A 54 -0.36 -9.99 0.88
CA ASP A 54 -0.84 -11.36 0.67
C ASP A 54 -0.12 -12.03 -0.49
N GLY A 55 0.00 -11.32 -1.62
CA GLY A 55 0.73 -11.81 -2.78
C GLY A 55 2.21 -12.08 -2.54
N TRP A 56 2.89 -11.24 -1.77
CA TRP A 56 4.28 -11.50 -1.40
C TRP A 56 4.41 -12.78 -0.59
N PHE A 57 3.57 -12.97 0.43
CA PHE A 57 3.64 -14.16 1.29
C PHE A 57 3.18 -15.43 0.56
N ALA A 58 2.12 -15.38 -0.25
CA ALA A 58 1.65 -16.53 -1.03
C ALA A 58 2.68 -16.99 -2.08
N LEU A 59 3.32 -16.05 -2.78
CA LEU A 59 4.40 -16.38 -3.72
C LEU A 59 5.65 -16.87 -2.99
N HIS A 60 5.98 -16.26 -1.85
CA HIS A 60 7.15 -16.62 -1.06
C HIS A 60 7.02 -17.98 -0.40
N GLU A 61 5.86 -18.35 0.13
CA GLU A 61 5.59 -19.68 0.68
C GLU A 61 5.86 -20.78 -0.34
N ARG A 62 5.49 -20.53 -1.61
CA ARG A 62 5.62 -21.52 -2.67
C ARG A 62 6.98 -21.52 -3.37
N PHE A 63 7.57 -20.35 -3.58
CA PHE A 63 8.75 -20.18 -4.46
C PHE A 63 9.95 -19.53 -3.77
N GLY A 64 9.77 -19.03 -2.54
CA GLY A 64 10.80 -18.34 -1.77
C GLY A 64 11.96 -19.25 -1.40
N ARG A 65 13.14 -18.63 -1.20
CA ARG A 65 14.37 -19.33 -0.77
C ARG A 65 15.03 -18.69 0.44
N LYS A 66 15.02 -17.36 0.50
CA LYS A 66 15.53 -16.59 1.65
C LYS A 66 14.39 -16.28 2.60
N PRO A 67 14.62 -16.17 3.92
CA PRO A 67 13.61 -15.67 4.86
C PRO A 67 13.00 -14.35 4.40
N MET A 68 11.70 -14.14 4.63
CA MET A 68 11.01 -12.92 4.20
C MET A 68 11.66 -11.65 4.78
N ALA A 69 12.09 -11.69 6.04
CA ALA A 69 12.79 -10.58 6.68
C ALA A 69 14.06 -10.16 5.91
N GLN A 70 14.81 -11.12 5.33
CA GLN A 70 15.97 -10.80 4.50
C GLN A 70 15.57 -10.16 3.16
N ASN A 71 14.43 -10.55 2.59
CA ASN A 71 13.93 -9.95 1.36
C ASN A 71 13.45 -8.50 1.59
N LEU A 72 12.86 -8.21 2.75
CA LEU A 72 12.36 -6.88 3.11
C LEU A 72 13.45 -5.94 3.64
N ALA A 73 14.55 -6.46 4.19
CA ALA A 73 15.62 -5.66 4.81
C ALA A 73 16.16 -4.52 3.92
N PRO A 74 16.41 -4.70 2.60
CA PRO A 74 16.86 -3.59 1.75
C PRO A 74 15.84 -2.47 1.64
N ALA A 75 14.55 -2.79 1.54
CA ALA A 75 13.47 -1.80 1.46
C ALA A 75 13.30 -1.05 2.78
N ILE A 76 13.38 -1.75 3.91
CA ILE A 76 13.36 -1.15 5.26
C ILE A 76 14.52 -0.16 5.40
N ARG A 77 15.73 -0.56 4.98
CA ARG A 77 16.92 0.29 5.04
C ARG A 77 16.75 1.55 4.20
N TYR A 78 16.34 1.43 2.94
CA TYR A 78 16.10 2.61 2.08
C TYR A 78 15.01 3.53 2.64
N ALA A 79 13.94 2.98 3.21
CA ALA A 79 12.91 3.78 3.84
C ALA A 79 13.43 4.54 5.08
N ARG A 80 14.32 3.92 5.88
CA ARG A 80 14.86 4.50 7.12
C ARG A 80 16.00 5.47 6.88
N GLU A 81 16.99 5.08 6.09
CA GLU A 81 18.23 5.84 5.84
C GLU A 81 18.06 6.84 4.70
N GLY A 82 17.12 6.58 3.80
CA GLY A 82 16.76 7.41 2.67
C GLY A 82 17.48 7.04 1.38
N HIS A 83 17.03 7.66 0.30
CA HIS A 83 17.64 7.56 -1.02
C HIS A 83 17.43 8.85 -1.82
N PRO A 84 18.31 9.16 -2.80
CA PRO A 84 18.06 10.26 -3.71
C PRO A 84 16.82 9.98 -4.57
N VAL A 85 15.96 10.98 -4.75
CA VAL A 85 14.74 10.83 -5.55
C VAL A 85 15.07 10.88 -7.04
N ALA A 86 14.59 9.88 -7.79
CA ALA A 86 14.77 9.81 -9.24
C ALA A 86 13.96 10.91 -9.95
N GLU A 87 14.45 11.38 -11.09
CA GLU A 87 13.86 12.48 -11.86
C GLU A 87 12.37 12.28 -12.18
N THR A 88 12.01 11.13 -12.77
CA THR A 88 10.62 10.82 -13.10
C THR A 88 9.74 10.78 -11.86
N ILE A 89 10.28 10.29 -10.73
CA ILE A 89 9.53 10.25 -9.46
C ILE A 89 9.31 11.66 -8.93
N ALA A 90 10.35 12.51 -8.88
CA ALA A 90 10.21 13.90 -8.45
C ALA A 90 9.16 14.66 -9.28
N TYR A 91 9.16 14.47 -10.60
CA TYR A 91 8.17 15.08 -11.51
C TYR A 91 6.72 14.69 -11.17
N TYR A 92 6.43 13.40 -11.01
CA TYR A 92 5.07 12.97 -10.66
C TYR A 92 4.68 13.31 -9.22
N TRP A 93 5.65 13.34 -8.31
CA TRP A 93 5.45 13.71 -6.93
C TRP A 93 5.03 15.17 -6.81
N ASP A 94 5.74 16.08 -7.48
CA ASP A 94 5.42 17.51 -7.52
C ASP A 94 3.99 17.76 -8.02
N ARG A 95 3.59 17.06 -9.10
CA ARG A 95 2.21 17.12 -9.63
C ARG A 95 1.16 16.54 -8.68
N SER A 96 1.55 15.65 -7.78
CA SER A 96 0.64 15.01 -6.82
C SER A 96 0.39 15.88 -5.59
N VAL A 97 1.39 16.65 -5.13
CA VAL A 97 1.28 17.49 -3.93
C VAL A 97 0.06 18.40 -3.93
N PRO A 98 -0.20 19.26 -4.95
CA PRO A 98 -1.34 20.17 -4.91
C PRO A 98 -2.69 19.43 -4.95
N ARG A 99 -2.73 18.20 -5.48
CA ARG A 99 -3.96 17.40 -5.61
C ARG A 99 -4.27 16.59 -4.35
N LEU A 100 -3.26 16.06 -3.69
CA LEU A 100 -3.41 15.11 -2.59
C LEU A 100 -3.22 15.75 -1.20
N SER A 101 -2.66 16.95 -1.15
CA SER A 101 -2.48 17.75 0.07
C SER A 101 -3.76 18.03 0.88
N GLN A 102 -4.93 17.87 0.26
CA GLN A 102 -6.23 18.00 0.92
C GLN A 102 -6.58 16.81 1.83
N TYR A 103 -5.90 15.66 1.66
CA TYR A 103 -6.16 14.45 2.44
C TYR A 103 -5.30 14.44 3.72
N PRO A 104 -5.89 14.18 4.89
CA PRO A 104 -5.16 14.19 6.16
C PRO A 104 -3.95 13.25 6.17
N GLY A 105 -2.82 13.74 6.68
CA GLY A 105 -1.58 12.99 6.76
C GLY A 105 -0.72 13.03 5.49
N PHE A 106 -1.25 13.48 4.34
CA PHE A 106 -0.47 13.47 3.09
C PHE A 106 0.72 14.43 3.15
N LYS A 107 0.52 15.67 3.62
CA LYS A 107 1.60 16.67 3.66
C LYS A 107 2.71 16.22 4.61
N GLU A 108 2.33 15.78 5.79
CA GLU A 108 3.23 15.30 6.84
C GLU A 108 4.05 14.09 6.37
N GLN A 109 3.44 13.21 5.58
CA GLN A 109 4.05 11.95 5.17
C GLN A 109 4.82 12.04 3.85
N PHE A 110 4.44 12.91 2.92
CA PHE A 110 4.92 12.91 1.54
C PHE A 110 5.47 14.26 1.08
N THR A 111 5.76 15.21 1.98
CA THR A 111 6.40 16.48 1.60
C THR A 111 7.61 16.78 2.49
N ILE A 112 8.55 17.56 1.95
CA ILE A 112 9.60 18.23 2.70
C ILE A 112 9.15 19.68 2.80
N ASP A 113 8.87 20.15 4.02
CA ASP A 113 8.40 21.53 4.28
C ASP A 113 7.25 21.99 3.36
N GLY A 114 6.33 21.08 3.04
CA GLY A 114 5.16 21.34 2.20
C GLY A 114 5.37 21.20 0.69
N HIS A 115 6.59 20.94 0.20
CA HIS A 115 6.88 20.69 -1.21
C HIS A 115 7.25 19.23 -1.50
N ALA A 116 7.11 18.80 -2.76
CA ALA A 116 7.60 17.49 -3.17
C ALA A 116 9.14 17.45 -3.12
N PRO A 117 9.76 16.31 -2.75
CA PRO A 117 11.20 16.14 -2.88
C PRO A 117 11.66 16.35 -4.33
N ARG A 118 12.75 17.09 -4.52
CA ARG A 118 13.32 17.37 -5.84
C ARG A 118 14.17 16.20 -6.34
N LYS A 119 14.46 16.17 -7.64
CA LYS A 119 15.42 15.23 -8.23
C LYS A 119 16.74 15.28 -7.46
N GLY A 120 17.23 14.12 -7.04
CA GLY A 120 18.49 13.97 -6.30
C GLY A 120 18.40 14.33 -4.81
N GLU A 121 17.30 14.96 -4.36
CA GLU A 121 17.10 15.27 -2.96
C GLU A 121 16.93 13.98 -2.15
N LEU A 122 17.51 13.94 -0.95
CA LEU A 122 17.45 12.79 -0.08
C LEU A 122 16.05 12.69 0.55
N TRP A 123 15.33 11.62 0.24
CA TRP A 123 14.03 11.34 0.83
C TRP A 123 14.10 10.19 1.82
N LYS A 124 13.48 10.35 2.99
CA LYS A 124 13.34 9.33 4.04
C LYS A 124 11.87 9.10 4.35
N ASN A 125 11.50 7.85 4.65
CA ASN A 125 10.16 7.47 5.07
C ASN A 125 10.21 6.52 6.28
N PRO A 126 10.47 7.05 7.49
CA PRO A 126 10.58 6.24 8.70
C PRO A 126 9.28 5.50 9.06
N ASN A 127 8.12 6.10 8.75
CA ASN A 127 6.82 5.46 8.99
C ASN A 127 6.67 4.19 8.14
N LEU A 128 7.00 4.25 6.85
CA LEU A 128 7.02 3.07 5.99
C LEU A 128 8.06 2.04 6.45
N ALA A 129 9.24 2.48 6.90
CA ALA A 129 10.24 1.57 7.43
C ALA A 129 9.71 0.77 8.63
N ASN A 130 8.97 1.43 9.53
CA ASN A 130 8.35 0.78 10.68
C ASN A 130 7.23 -0.19 10.28
N THR A 131 6.38 0.19 9.31
CA THR A 131 5.36 -0.72 8.76
C THR A 131 5.99 -1.96 8.12
N LEU A 132 7.04 -1.79 7.30
CA LEU A 132 7.75 -2.91 6.67
C LEU A 132 8.46 -3.80 7.70
N GLN A 133 9.01 -3.21 8.77
CA GLN A 133 9.60 -3.95 9.88
C GLN A 133 8.56 -4.82 10.59
N GLN A 134 7.38 -4.27 10.91
CA GLN A 134 6.28 -5.05 11.51
C GLN A 134 5.86 -6.24 10.62
N ILE A 135 5.85 -6.07 9.29
CA ILE A 135 5.56 -7.15 8.34
C ILE A 135 6.70 -8.18 8.30
N ALA A 136 7.96 -7.74 8.39
CA ALA A 136 9.10 -8.64 8.44
C ALA A 136 9.09 -9.53 9.69
N ASP A 137 8.66 -8.97 10.83
CA ASP A 137 8.67 -9.65 12.12
C ASP A 137 7.40 -10.47 12.37
N GLY A 138 6.22 -9.91 12.05
CA GLY A 138 4.91 -10.54 12.30
C GLY A 138 4.28 -11.20 11.07
N GLY A 139 4.99 -11.21 9.94
CA GLY A 139 4.55 -11.87 8.72
C GLY A 139 3.33 -11.21 8.06
N ARG A 140 2.62 -12.02 7.26
CA ARG A 140 1.40 -11.61 6.56
C ARG A 140 0.36 -11.01 7.51
N ASP A 141 0.12 -11.66 8.64
CA ASP A 141 -0.97 -11.32 9.54
C ASP A 141 -0.70 -10.01 10.32
N ALA A 142 0.55 -9.54 10.41
CA ALA A 142 0.84 -8.19 10.89
C ALA A 142 0.11 -7.12 10.07
N PHE A 143 0.00 -7.30 8.75
CA PHE A 143 -0.69 -6.36 7.87
C PHE A 143 -2.21 -6.49 7.91
N TYR A 144 -2.73 -7.73 7.90
CA TYR A 144 -4.16 -8.00 7.70
C TYR A 144 -4.95 -8.16 9.00
N LYS A 145 -4.31 -8.53 10.11
CA LYS A 145 -4.95 -8.80 11.40
C LYS A 145 -4.29 -8.07 12.59
N GLY A 146 -3.13 -7.45 12.37
CA GLY A 146 -2.41 -6.67 13.37
C GLY A 146 -2.84 -5.20 13.45
N ASP A 147 -2.02 -4.41 14.12
CA ASP A 147 -2.28 -2.98 14.34
C ASP A 147 -2.32 -2.17 13.05
N ILE A 148 -1.57 -2.58 12.01
CA ILE A 148 -1.63 -1.97 10.67
C ILE A 148 -3.07 -1.99 10.15
N ALA A 149 -3.76 -3.13 10.25
CA ALA A 149 -5.13 -3.24 9.78
C ALA A 149 -6.09 -2.35 10.58
N ARG A 150 -5.88 -2.24 11.89
CA ARG A 150 -6.68 -1.38 12.78
C ARG A 150 -6.46 0.09 12.46
N THR A 151 -5.21 0.52 12.25
CA THR A 151 -4.86 1.89 11.86
C THR A 151 -5.48 2.26 10.51
N ILE A 152 -5.41 1.37 9.52
CA ILE A 152 -6.05 1.57 8.21
C ILE A 152 -7.57 1.75 8.40
N GLY A 153 -8.23 0.80 9.06
CA GLY A 153 -9.69 0.88 9.29
C GLY A 153 -10.12 2.15 10.02
N ALA A 154 -9.35 2.56 11.06
CA ALA A 154 -9.61 3.78 11.80
C ALA A 154 -9.46 5.03 10.93
N TYR A 155 -8.41 5.10 10.11
CA TYR A 155 -8.20 6.21 9.18
C TYR A 155 -9.35 6.33 8.17
N PHE A 156 -9.76 5.23 7.53
CA PHE A 156 -10.85 5.28 6.55
C PHE A 156 -12.17 5.68 7.20
N LYS A 157 -12.49 5.12 8.38
CA LYS A 157 -13.69 5.51 9.14
C LYS A 157 -13.70 7.01 9.46
N ALA A 158 -12.57 7.57 9.88
CA ALA A 158 -12.46 9.00 10.22
C ALA A 158 -12.57 9.93 9.00
N ASN A 159 -12.21 9.44 7.81
CA ASN A 159 -12.10 10.23 6.59
C ASN A 159 -13.21 9.96 5.57
N GLY A 160 -14.35 9.39 5.98
CA GLY A 160 -15.51 9.15 5.11
C GLY A 160 -15.32 8.02 4.09
N GLY A 161 -14.39 7.11 4.39
CA GLY A 161 -14.11 5.88 3.65
C GLY A 161 -14.77 4.64 4.24
N TYR A 162 -14.69 3.53 3.50
CA TYR A 162 -15.42 2.30 3.80
C TYR A 162 -14.54 1.11 4.16
N LEU A 163 -13.24 1.19 3.87
CA LEU A 163 -12.30 0.12 4.17
C LEU A 163 -12.20 -0.07 5.69
N SER A 164 -12.59 -1.26 6.16
CA SER A 164 -12.65 -1.61 7.59
C SER A 164 -11.62 -2.66 7.98
N TYR A 165 -11.38 -2.85 9.28
CA TYR A 165 -10.54 -3.95 9.77
C TYR A 165 -11.08 -5.31 9.28
N GLU A 166 -12.41 -5.48 9.28
CA GLU A 166 -13.09 -6.70 8.86
C GLU A 166 -12.99 -6.97 7.35
N ASP A 167 -12.70 -5.95 6.55
CA ASP A 167 -12.36 -6.11 5.13
C ASP A 167 -10.91 -6.55 4.96
N LEU A 168 -9.99 -6.08 5.80
CA LEU A 168 -8.58 -6.50 5.76
C LEU A 168 -8.40 -7.92 6.31
N ALA A 169 -9.11 -8.27 7.38
CA ALA A 169 -8.97 -9.55 8.07
C ALA A 169 -9.73 -10.71 7.40
N SER A 170 -10.45 -10.46 6.30
CA SER A 170 -11.32 -11.44 5.62
C SER A 170 -10.59 -12.49 4.80
#